data_AF-A0A6M0AQR9-F1
#
_entry.id   AF-A0A6M0AQR9-F1
#
_cell.length_a   1.000
_cell.length_b   1.000
_cell.length_c   1.000
_cell.angle_alpha   90.00
_cell.angle_beta   90.00
_cell.angle_gamma   90.00
#
_symmetry.space_group_name_H-M   'P 1'
#
loop_
_entity.id
_entity.type
_entity.pdbx_description
1 polymer ?
#
loop_
_entity_poly.entity_id
_entity_poly.type
_entity_poly.pdbx_seq_one_letter_code
_entity_poly.pdbx_strand_id
1 'polypeptide(L)'
;MACRYSLWEKCQGYTGKPQFSEFINQHSYQPEAFYIAFRNETVESLKNYIAIRKHIENLLNLKDVANYLDCSGVKPFLDKVAQVSQTNTWWEVVGLNGLKILRGLVDMVQYPLNLIREILLVIINFLASILGKPENRSEIGQYTSVKADLAQSQLLANAEDRFVQNSMNHLVDIKPERIKRLKIVLFLVNWAGQYLFPPASLVNITTIHFARWLIIDEGKRLLFLSNYDGSWDNYLNDFVDRASDGLNSIWNNTMTYPEGGAQDIGAFKQYFRDYQTPSLVYYSAYPEQTVQTSLRDQQISKMIGTNFNRAAIEEWLKLL
;
A
#
# COMPACT_ATOMS: atom_id res chain seq x y z
N MET A 1 24.00 -22.52 -6.03
CA MET A 1 24.67 -21.19 -6.15
C MET A 1 24.64 -20.60 -7.57
N ALA A 2 24.27 -21.36 -8.62
CA ALA A 2 24.36 -20.93 -10.03
C ALA A 2 23.29 -19.95 -10.52
N CYS A 3 22.17 -19.75 -9.79
CA CYS A 3 21.01 -18.99 -10.30
C CYS A 3 21.03 -17.48 -10.00
N ARG A 4 22.04 -16.94 -9.28
CA ARG A 4 21.99 -15.53 -8.82
C ARG A 4 22.29 -14.50 -9.92
N TYR A 5 23.00 -14.88 -10.99
CA TYR A 5 23.48 -13.94 -12.01
C TYR A 5 23.05 -14.27 -13.44
N SER A 6 22.51 -15.46 -13.68
CA SER A 6 22.15 -15.96 -15.02
C SER A 6 21.10 -15.11 -15.75
N LEU A 7 20.25 -14.39 -15.00
CA LEU A 7 19.28 -13.45 -15.59
C LEU A 7 20.00 -12.28 -16.29
N TRP A 8 21.07 -11.77 -15.69
CA TRP A 8 21.78 -10.57 -16.15
C TRP A 8 22.77 -10.86 -17.28
N GLU A 9 23.23 -12.11 -17.42
CA GLU A 9 24.09 -12.56 -18.53
C GLU A 9 23.47 -12.36 -19.91
N LYS A 10 22.15 -12.19 -19.98
CA LYS A 10 21.43 -11.89 -21.23
C LYS A 10 21.17 -10.40 -21.44
N CYS A 11 21.54 -9.54 -20.48
CA CYS A 11 21.39 -8.10 -20.60
C CYS A 11 22.56 -7.48 -21.36
N GLN A 12 22.25 -6.57 -22.29
CA GLN A 12 23.27 -5.80 -23.00
C GLN A 12 24.12 -5.00 -22.00
N GLY A 13 25.44 -5.02 -22.17
CA GLY A 13 26.38 -4.28 -21.32
C GLY A 13 26.79 -4.98 -20.02
N TYR A 14 26.19 -6.12 -19.66
CA TYR A 14 26.62 -6.89 -18.48
C TYR A 14 27.85 -7.73 -18.79
N THR A 15 28.96 -7.49 -18.08
CA THR A 15 30.26 -8.14 -18.33
C THR A 15 30.66 -9.17 -17.26
N GLY A 16 29.73 -9.50 -16.35
CA GLY A 16 29.88 -10.58 -15.38
C GLY A 16 29.76 -10.12 -13.92
N LYS A 17 29.96 -11.09 -13.02
CA LYS A 17 29.77 -10.92 -11.57
C LYS A 17 30.58 -9.75 -10.95
N PRO A 18 31.86 -9.52 -11.29
CA PRO A 18 32.64 -8.44 -10.68
C PRO A 18 32.03 -7.04 -10.89
N GLN A 19 31.40 -6.80 -12.05
CA GLN A 19 30.78 -5.51 -12.39
C GLN A 19 29.29 -5.43 -12.02
N PHE A 20 28.73 -6.41 -11.29
CA PHE A 20 27.30 -6.47 -11.03
C PHE A 20 26.73 -5.22 -10.35
N SER A 21 27.39 -4.73 -9.30
CA SER A 21 26.93 -3.54 -8.58
C SER A 21 26.91 -2.29 -9.48
N GLU A 22 27.99 -2.11 -10.26
CA GLU A 22 28.11 -0.99 -11.21
C GLU A 22 27.03 -1.08 -12.30
N PHE A 23 26.85 -2.26 -12.89
CA PHE A 23 25.83 -2.51 -13.91
C PHE A 23 24.43 -2.19 -13.39
N ILE A 24 24.07 -2.68 -12.20
CA ILE A 24 22.76 -2.39 -11.60
C ILE A 24 22.59 -0.90 -11.33
N ASN A 25 23.60 -0.23 -10.77
CA ASN A 25 23.51 1.21 -10.50
C ASN A 25 23.35 2.05 -11.78
N GLN A 26 24.06 1.70 -12.85
CA GLN A 26 23.96 2.40 -14.15
C GLN A 26 22.61 2.20 -14.84
N HIS A 27 21.95 1.06 -14.61
CA HIS A 27 20.67 0.71 -15.26
C HIS A 27 19.46 0.83 -14.32
N SER A 28 19.64 1.40 -13.12
CA SER A 28 18.56 1.63 -12.17
C SER A 28 17.91 2.99 -12.39
N TYR A 29 16.58 2.99 -12.55
CA TYR A 29 15.79 4.21 -12.63
C TYR A 29 15.17 4.53 -11.27
N GLN A 30 15.33 5.78 -10.83
CA GLN A 30 14.61 6.27 -9.66
C GLN A 30 13.17 6.60 -10.05
N PRO A 31 12.17 6.16 -9.26
CA PRO A 31 10.79 6.52 -9.53
C PRO A 31 10.56 8.01 -9.22
N GLU A 32 9.75 8.66 -10.06
CA GLU A 32 9.30 10.04 -9.85
C GLU A 32 8.32 10.11 -8.67
N ALA A 33 7.52 9.05 -8.49
CA ALA A 33 6.68 8.86 -7.31
C ALA A 33 6.70 7.40 -6.85
N PHE A 34 6.77 7.20 -5.53
CA PHE A 34 6.76 5.86 -4.95
C PHE A 34 5.95 5.78 -3.65
N TYR A 35 4.98 4.89 -3.67
CA TYR A 35 4.20 4.48 -2.52
C TYR A 35 4.52 3.03 -2.13
N ILE A 36 4.63 2.81 -0.82
CA ILE A 36 4.79 1.51 -0.16
C ILE A 36 3.90 1.51 1.09
N ALA A 37 3.08 0.47 1.25
CA ALA A 37 2.15 0.35 2.38
C ALA A 37 2.85 0.41 3.74
N PHE A 38 3.97 -0.31 3.87
CA PHE A 38 4.71 -0.46 5.13
C PHE A 38 6.14 0.05 5.00
N ARG A 39 6.31 1.38 4.90
CA ARG A 39 7.62 2.03 4.65
C ARG A 39 8.71 1.69 5.67
N ASN A 40 8.33 1.43 6.92
CA ASN A 40 9.26 1.18 8.03
C ASN A 40 9.39 -0.31 8.36
N GLU A 41 8.76 -1.19 7.59
CA GLU A 41 8.80 -2.64 7.81
C GLU A 41 9.71 -3.34 6.81
N THR A 42 10.29 -4.44 7.23
CA THR A 42 11.07 -5.32 6.37
C THR A 42 10.26 -6.59 6.07
N VAL A 43 10.69 -7.33 5.05
CA VAL A 43 10.11 -8.67 4.78
C VAL A 43 10.26 -9.57 6.02
N GLU A 44 11.34 -9.43 6.77
CA GLU A 44 11.58 -10.20 8.00
C GLU A 44 10.60 -9.80 9.10
N SER A 45 10.38 -8.51 9.35
CA SER A 45 9.42 -8.07 10.37
C SER A 45 8.00 -8.52 10.04
N LEU A 46 7.57 -8.39 8.78
CA LEU A 46 6.26 -8.89 8.33
C LEU A 46 6.13 -10.40 8.50
N LYS A 47 7.15 -11.18 8.16
CA LYS A 47 7.16 -12.65 8.39
C LYS A 47 7.06 -12.98 9.86
N ASN A 48 7.73 -12.23 10.73
CA ASN A 48 7.63 -12.41 12.17
C ASN A 48 6.22 -12.11 12.68
N TYR A 49 5.55 -11.07 12.19
CA TYR A 49 4.17 -10.76 12.56
C TYR A 49 3.20 -11.87 12.16
N ILE A 50 3.35 -12.40 10.94
CA ILE A 50 2.56 -13.53 10.46
C ILE A 50 2.79 -14.77 11.33
N ALA A 51 4.05 -15.04 11.71
CA ALA A 51 4.39 -16.18 12.56
C ALA A 51 3.78 -16.05 13.97
N ILE A 52 3.83 -14.84 14.56
CA ILE A 52 3.19 -14.54 15.85
C ILE A 52 1.69 -14.81 15.77
N ARG A 53 0.98 -14.27 14.77
CA ARG A 53 -0.45 -14.52 14.59
C ARG A 53 -0.74 -16.02 14.49
N LYS A 54 -0.04 -16.75 13.62
CA LYS A 54 -0.25 -18.20 13.44
C LYS A 54 -0.04 -18.98 14.73
N HIS A 55 0.96 -18.60 15.53
CA HIS A 55 1.20 -19.25 16.81
C HIS A 55 0.02 -19.03 17.77
N ILE A 56 -0.51 -17.80 17.84
CA ILE A 56 -1.69 -17.47 18.66
C ILE A 56 -2.92 -18.23 18.16
N GLU A 57 -3.18 -18.24 16.86
CA GLU A 57 -4.29 -19.00 16.27
C GLU A 57 -4.21 -20.49 16.64
N ASN A 58 -3.01 -21.08 16.58
CA ASN A 58 -2.81 -22.47 17.00
C ASN A 58 -3.08 -22.69 18.48
N LEU A 59 -2.68 -21.76 19.36
CA LEU A 59 -3.00 -21.82 20.79
C LEU A 59 -4.52 -21.72 21.04
N LEU A 60 -5.20 -20.81 20.34
CA LEU A 60 -6.65 -20.63 20.44
C LEU A 60 -7.43 -21.84 19.94
N ASN A 61 -6.89 -22.57 18.96
CA ASN A 61 -7.50 -23.78 18.40
C ASN A 61 -7.33 -25.02 19.31
N LEU A 62 -6.59 -24.93 20.42
CA LEU A 62 -6.55 -26.01 21.41
C LEU A 62 -7.92 -26.13 22.08
N LYS A 63 -8.50 -27.34 22.09
CA LYS A 63 -9.87 -27.60 22.59
C LYS A 63 -10.11 -27.01 23.99
N ASP A 64 -9.12 -27.11 24.88
CA ASP A 64 -9.25 -26.63 26.26
C ASP A 64 -9.26 -25.09 26.33
N VAL A 65 -8.54 -24.40 25.44
CA VAL A 65 -8.49 -22.93 25.36
C VAL A 65 -9.75 -22.37 24.70
N ALA A 66 -10.21 -23.00 23.61
CA ALA A 66 -11.45 -22.62 22.93
C ALA A 66 -12.66 -22.74 23.88
N ASN A 67 -12.76 -23.85 24.62
CA ASN A 67 -13.79 -24.04 25.63
C ASN A 67 -13.68 -23.01 26.77
N TYR A 68 -12.47 -22.65 27.18
CA TYR A 68 -12.24 -21.66 28.24
C TYR A 68 -12.67 -20.23 27.83
N LEU A 69 -12.44 -19.83 26.58
CA LEU A 69 -12.84 -18.51 26.08
C LEU A 69 -14.35 -18.38 25.84
N ASP A 70 -15.02 -19.48 25.52
CA ASP A 70 -16.48 -19.53 25.34
C ASP A 70 -17.27 -19.80 26.64
N CYS A 71 -16.58 -20.10 27.74
CA CYS A 71 -17.20 -20.13 29.07
C CYS A 71 -17.77 -18.76 29.42
N SER A 72 -19.09 -18.69 29.66
CA SER A 72 -19.82 -17.48 30.02
C SER A 72 -19.29 -16.78 31.28
N GLY A 73 -18.55 -17.47 32.15
CA GLY A 73 -17.89 -16.90 33.34
C GLY A 73 -16.54 -16.22 33.08
N VAL A 74 -15.84 -16.54 31.99
CA VAL A 74 -14.51 -15.99 31.67
C VAL A 74 -14.61 -14.61 31.04
N LYS A 75 -15.64 -14.35 30.21
CA LYS A 75 -15.88 -13.03 29.61
C LYS A 75 -16.10 -11.93 30.69
N PRO A 76 -16.98 -12.10 31.70
CA PRO A 76 -17.11 -11.17 32.82
C PRO A 76 -15.84 -11.01 33.68
N PHE A 77 -15.01 -12.04 33.78
CA PHE A 77 -13.72 -11.97 34.46
C PHE A 77 -12.71 -11.15 33.66
N LEU A 78 -12.58 -11.38 32.35
CA LEU A 78 -11.76 -10.56 31.45
C LEU A 78 -12.26 -9.10 31.43
N ASP A 79 -13.57 -8.88 31.44
CA ASP A 79 -14.18 -7.54 31.55
C ASP A 79 -13.84 -6.86 32.89
N LYS A 80 -13.88 -7.60 34.01
CA LYS A 80 -13.45 -7.09 35.32
C LYS A 80 -11.94 -6.86 35.40
N VAL A 81 -11.12 -7.72 34.81
CA VAL A 81 -9.65 -7.55 34.76
C VAL A 81 -9.28 -6.33 33.90
N ALA A 82 -9.98 -6.11 32.79
CA ALA A 82 -9.87 -4.89 31.99
C ALA A 82 -10.32 -3.62 32.73
N GLN A 83 -11.22 -3.75 33.71
CA GLN A 83 -11.59 -2.66 34.63
C GLN A 83 -10.59 -2.48 35.78
N VAL A 84 -9.97 -3.55 36.28
CA VAL A 84 -8.92 -3.49 37.32
C VAL A 84 -7.62 -2.92 36.76
N SER A 85 -7.30 -3.15 35.48
CA SER A 85 -6.22 -2.41 34.82
C SER A 85 -6.51 -0.91 34.67
N GLN A 86 -7.70 -0.43 35.08
CA GLN A 86 -8.10 0.98 35.14
C GLN A 86 -8.27 1.49 36.58
N THR A 87 -8.08 0.66 37.61
CA THR A 87 -8.16 1.12 39.01
C THR A 87 -6.79 1.62 39.46
N ASN A 88 -6.59 2.93 39.29
CA ASN A 88 -5.34 3.62 39.56
C ASN A 88 -4.96 3.57 41.05
N THR A 89 -3.75 3.10 41.36
CA THR A 89 -3.13 3.37 42.66
C THR A 89 -2.62 4.81 42.74
N TRP A 90 -2.53 5.39 43.93
CA TRP A 90 -2.23 6.83 44.12
C TRP A 90 -0.85 7.28 43.57
N TRP A 91 0.15 6.39 43.51
CA TRP A 91 1.42 6.62 42.81
C TRP A 91 1.27 6.59 41.29
N GLU A 92 0.38 5.74 40.77
CA GLU A 92 -0.01 5.76 39.35
C GLU A 92 -0.86 6.98 39.02
N VAL A 93 -1.59 7.61 39.95
CA VAL A 93 -2.30 8.89 39.72
C VAL A 93 -1.32 10.04 39.50
N VAL A 94 -0.19 10.07 40.22
CA VAL A 94 0.90 11.02 39.96
C VAL A 94 1.57 10.71 38.62
N GLY A 95 1.81 9.44 38.31
CA GLY A 95 2.29 8.98 37.01
C GLY A 95 1.31 9.24 35.85
N LEU A 96 -0.01 9.14 36.08
CA LEU A 96 -1.10 9.37 35.14
C LEU A 96 -1.36 10.83 34.91
N ASN A 97 -1.19 11.68 35.92
CA ASN A 97 -1.18 13.12 35.72
C ASN A 97 0.07 13.53 34.95
N GLY A 98 1.23 12.93 35.23
CA GLY A 98 2.43 13.05 34.40
C GLY A 98 2.21 12.59 32.95
N LEU A 99 1.59 11.43 32.74
CA LEU A 99 1.21 10.87 31.43
C LEU A 99 0.11 11.68 30.74
N LYS A 100 -0.83 12.28 31.47
CA LYS A 100 -1.85 13.21 30.93
C LYS A 100 -1.22 14.53 30.52
N ILE A 101 -0.22 15.01 31.26
CA ILE A 101 0.57 16.18 30.87
C ILE A 101 1.41 15.82 29.63
N LEU A 102 2.08 14.67 29.62
CA LEU A 102 2.84 14.19 28.46
C LEU A 102 1.95 13.97 27.24
N ARG A 103 0.79 13.33 27.42
CA ARG A 103 -0.22 13.14 26.37
C ARG A 103 -0.81 14.47 25.93
N GLY A 104 -1.07 15.39 26.85
CA GLY A 104 -1.50 16.76 26.55
C GLY A 104 -0.45 17.54 25.76
N LEU A 105 0.85 17.36 26.06
CA LEU A 105 1.96 17.95 25.32
C LEU A 105 2.11 17.31 23.93
N VAL A 106 2.01 15.97 23.84
CA VAL A 106 1.97 15.24 22.58
C VAL A 106 0.78 15.70 21.74
N ASP A 107 -0.42 15.81 22.32
CA ASP A 107 -1.64 16.25 21.66
C ASP A 107 -1.54 17.74 21.26
N MET A 108 -0.91 18.60 22.07
CA MET A 108 -0.63 20.01 21.73
C MET A 108 0.28 20.15 20.52
N VAL A 109 1.17 19.18 20.25
CA VAL A 109 2.03 19.14 19.07
C VAL A 109 1.34 18.41 17.91
N GLN A 110 0.67 17.30 18.18
CA GLN A 110 0.06 16.44 17.17
C GLN A 110 -1.21 17.06 16.57
N TYR A 111 -2.00 17.79 17.36
CA TYR A 111 -3.20 18.47 16.89
C TYR A 111 -2.89 19.51 15.79
N PRO A 112 -1.98 20.49 15.97
CA PRO A 112 -1.65 21.43 14.91
C PRO A 112 -1.00 20.73 13.70
N LEU A 113 -0.18 19.69 13.91
CA LEU A 113 0.37 18.90 12.82
C LEU A 113 -0.74 18.20 12.01
N ASN A 114 -1.73 17.61 12.68
CA ASN A 114 -2.88 16.99 12.03
C ASN A 114 -3.71 18.05 11.30
N LEU A 115 -3.97 19.21 11.90
CA LEU A 115 -4.71 20.30 11.25
C LEU A 115 -3.98 20.79 9.98
N ILE A 116 -2.66 20.98 10.06
CA ILE A 116 -1.82 21.34 8.89
C ILE A 116 -1.93 20.25 7.82
N ARG A 117 -1.86 18.97 8.21
CA ARG A 117 -2.02 17.85 7.29
C ARG A 117 -3.39 17.87 6.58
N GLU A 118 -4.48 18.09 7.31
CA GLU A 118 -5.83 18.17 6.73
C GLU A 118 -5.96 19.37 5.77
N ILE A 119 -5.40 20.53 6.10
CA ILE A 119 -5.37 21.69 5.20
C ILE A 119 -4.58 21.37 3.92
N LEU A 120 -3.42 20.73 4.04
CA LEU A 120 -2.60 20.33 2.91
C LEU A 120 -3.30 19.29 2.03
N LEU A 121 -4.06 18.35 2.62
CA LEU A 121 -4.89 17.41 1.88
C LEU A 121 -5.98 18.13 1.07
N VAL A 122 -6.64 19.15 1.65
CA VAL A 122 -7.61 19.97 0.91
C VAL A 122 -6.96 20.69 -0.25
N ILE A 123 -5.77 21.29 -0.05
CA ILE A 123 -5.02 21.97 -1.11
C ILE A 123 -4.63 21.00 -2.22
N ILE A 124 -4.13 19.81 -1.87
CA ILE A 124 -3.74 18.80 -2.86
C ILE A 124 -4.95 18.27 -3.61
N ASN A 125 -6.07 18.00 -2.95
CA ASN A 125 -7.29 17.56 -3.62
C ASN A 125 -7.81 18.66 -4.56
N PHE A 126 -7.75 19.93 -4.15
CA PHE A 126 -8.08 21.05 -5.02
C PHE A 126 -7.16 21.14 -6.24
N LEU A 127 -5.83 21.06 -6.04
CA LEU A 127 -4.87 21.04 -7.14
C LEU A 127 -5.08 19.83 -8.05
N ALA A 128 -5.35 18.65 -7.51
CA ALA A 128 -5.69 17.45 -8.26
C ALA A 128 -6.96 17.64 -9.08
N SER A 129 -8.00 18.28 -8.53
CA SER A 129 -9.23 18.59 -9.28
C SER A 129 -9.00 19.56 -10.43
N ILE A 130 -8.08 20.52 -10.30
CA ILE A 130 -7.73 21.47 -11.37
C ILE A 130 -6.87 20.77 -12.43
N LEU A 131 -5.86 20.04 -11.99
CA LEU A 131 -4.93 19.30 -12.84
C LEU A 131 -5.56 18.04 -13.42
N GLY A 132 -6.67 17.57 -12.89
CA GLY A 132 -7.41 16.39 -13.34
C GLY A 132 -8.60 16.72 -14.23
N LYS A 133 -8.88 17.99 -14.55
CA LYS A 133 -9.95 18.31 -15.49
C LYS A 133 -9.64 17.69 -16.86
N PRO A 134 -10.56 16.88 -17.43
CA PRO A 134 -10.38 16.34 -18.77
C PRO A 134 -10.31 17.48 -19.79
N GLU A 135 -9.53 17.25 -20.85
CA GLU A 135 -9.26 18.24 -21.91
C GLU A 135 -10.51 18.53 -22.76
N ASN A 136 -11.35 17.51 -22.96
CA ASN A 136 -12.68 17.62 -23.55
C ASN A 136 -13.73 17.04 -22.59
N ARG A 137 -14.80 17.80 -22.32
CA ARG A 137 -16.01 17.27 -21.67
C ARG A 137 -16.90 16.66 -22.75
N SER A 138 -16.47 15.56 -23.35
CA SER A 138 -17.24 14.82 -24.36
C SER A 138 -17.93 13.61 -23.72
N GLU A 139 -18.87 13.03 -24.46
CA GLU A 139 -19.82 12.03 -24.01
C GLU A 139 -19.14 10.75 -23.51
N ILE A 140 -19.58 10.27 -22.35
CA ILE A 140 -19.23 8.97 -21.78
C ILE A 140 -19.43 7.88 -22.84
N GLY A 141 -18.45 6.99 -23.04
CA GLY A 141 -18.53 5.83 -23.92
C GLY A 141 -17.71 5.89 -25.21
N GLN A 142 -16.96 6.97 -25.46
CA GLN A 142 -16.11 7.09 -26.65
C GLN A 142 -14.62 6.83 -26.34
N TYR A 143 -14.26 5.56 -26.13
CA TYR A 143 -12.86 5.12 -26.21
C TYR A 143 -12.72 4.07 -27.30
N THR A 144 -11.90 4.39 -28.31
CA THR A 144 -11.55 3.41 -29.35
C THR A 144 -10.33 2.64 -28.85
N SER A 145 -10.50 1.35 -28.55
CA SER A 145 -9.40 0.48 -28.17
C SER A 145 -8.29 0.55 -29.22
N VAL A 146 -7.09 0.89 -28.76
CA VAL A 146 -5.90 1.09 -29.60
C VAL A 146 -5.21 -0.26 -29.85
N LYS A 147 -5.44 -1.23 -28.95
CA LYS A 147 -4.97 -2.60 -29.06
C LYS A 147 -6.10 -3.58 -28.76
N ALA A 148 -7.01 -3.74 -29.71
CA ALA A 148 -8.05 -4.78 -29.65
C ALA A 148 -7.47 -6.19 -29.89
N ASP A 149 -6.44 -6.58 -29.13
CA ASP A 149 -5.91 -7.94 -29.13
C ASP A 149 -6.53 -8.73 -27.95
N LEU A 150 -7.59 -9.47 -28.27
CA LEU A 150 -8.25 -10.38 -27.34
C LEU A 150 -7.28 -11.43 -26.79
N ALA A 151 -6.29 -11.87 -27.58
CA ALA A 151 -5.33 -12.87 -27.13
C ALA A 151 -4.39 -12.29 -26.07
N GLN A 152 -3.89 -11.07 -26.26
CA GLN A 152 -3.09 -10.38 -25.24
C GLN A 152 -3.89 -10.15 -23.96
N SER A 153 -5.14 -9.71 -24.07
CA SER A 153 -6.02 -9.51 -22.91
C SER A 153 -6.26 -10.81 -22.15
N GLN A 154 -6.48 -11.92 -22.86
CA GLN A 154 -6.65 -13.24 -22.25
C GLN A 154 -5.37 -13.74 -21.59
N LEU A 155 -4.20 -13.49 -22.19
CA LEU A 155 -2.91 -13.85 -21.58
C LEU A 155 -2.68 -13.11 -20.26
N LEU A 156 -3.04 -11.82 -20.20
CA LEU A 156 -2.98 -11.04 -18.97
C LEU A 156 -3.94 -11.61 -17.91
N ALA A 157 -5.21 -11.82 -18.27
CA ALA A 157 -6.21 -12.37 -17.36
C ALA A 157 -5.83 -13.76 -16.82
N ASN A 158 -5.24 -14.63 -17.65
CA ASN A 158 -4.79 -15.97 -17.23
C ASN A 158 -3.55 -15.95 -16.32
N ALA A 159 -2.82 -14.83 -16.29
CA ALA A 159 -1.66 -14.64 -15.42
C ALA A 159 -2.02 -13.97 -14.08
N GLU A 160 -3.20 -13.35 -14.00
CA GLU A 160 -3.76 -12.71 -12.81
C GLU A 160 -4.38 -13.75 -11.85
N ASP A 161 -4.66 -13.34 -10.61
CA ASP A 161 -5.45 -14.06 -9.61
C ASP A 161 -4.92 -15.46 -9.21
N ARG A 162 -3.60 -15.68 -9.34
CA ARG A 162 -2.96 -16.94 -8.91
C ARG A 162 -2.85 -17.09 -7.40
N PHE A 163 -2.82 -15.97 -6.69
CA PHE A 163 -2.81 -15.86 -5.23
C PHE A 163 -3.41 -14.49 -4.86
N VAL A 164 -3.48 -14.17 -3.57
CA VAL A 164 -4.16 -12.96 -3.06
C VAL A 164 -3.57 -11.66 -3.63
N GLN A 165 -2.25 -11.62 -3.79
CA GLN A 165 -1.55 -10.47 -4.35
C GLN A 165 -1.40 -10.57 -5.87
N ASN A 166 -1.64 -9.46 -6.57
CA ASN A 166 -1.45 -9.32 -8.00
C ASN A 166 -0.40 -8.25 -8.33
N SER A 167 0.01 -8.24 -9.60
CA SER A 167 0.89 -7.21 -10.16
C SER A 167 0.29 -6.63 -11.44
N MET A 168 0.42 -5.32 -11.63
CA MET A 168 0.08 -4.67 -12.89
C MET A 168 1.23 -3.76 -13.32
N ASN A 169 1.63 -3.90 -14.58
CA ASN A 169 2.56 -2.99 -15.25
C ASN A 169 1.80 -2.28 -16.35
N HIS A 170 1.83 -0.96 -16.37
CA HIS A 170 1.16 -0.15 -17.36
C HIS A 170 2.18 0.78 -18.00
N LEU A 171 2.36 0.65 -19.31
CA LEU A 171 3.38 1.38 -20.07
C LEU A 171 2.71 2.13 -21.22
N VAL A 172 2.79 3.45 -21.17
CA VAL A 172 2.15 4.33 -22.17
C VAL A 172 3.04 5.51 -22.54
N ASP A 173 2.88 6.00 -23.77
CA ASP A 173 3.58 7.17 -24.25
C ASP A 173 3.02 8.46 -23.60
N ILE A 174 3.93 9.37 -23.28
CA ILE A 174 3.61 10.68 -22.69
C ILE A 174 3.36 11.68 -23.83
N LYS A 175 2.34 12.53 -23.69
CA LYS A 175 2.12 13.67 -24.59
C LYS A 175 3.34 14.63 -24.49
N PRO A 176 4.12 14.88 -25.56
CA PRO A 176 5.38 15.62 -25.47
C PRO A 176 5.27 17.01 -24.82
N GLU A 177 4.16 17.70 -25.05
CA GLU A 177 3.86 19.02 -24.49
C GLU A 177 3.45 19.00 -23.00
N ARG A 178 3.11 17.82 -22.46
CA ARG A 178 2.63 17.65 -21.07
C ARG A 178 3.68 17.11 -20.11
N ILE A 179 4.90 16.80 -20.57
CA ILE A 179 5.96 16.23 -19.71
C ILE A 179 6.25 17.06 -18.46
N LYS A 180 6.29 18.40 -18.58
CA LYS A 180 6.54 19.30 -17.43
C LYS A 180 5.41 19.23 -16.41
N ARG A 181 4.16 19.20 -16.87
CA ARG A 181 2.98 19.06 -16.00
C ARG A 181 2.99 17.71 -15.29
N LEU A 182 3.28 16.62 -16.02
CA LEU A 182 3.37 15.28 -15.43
C LEU A 182 4.43 15.22 -14.32
N LYS A 183 5.62 15.80 -14.54
CA LYS A 183 6.67 15.87 -13.50
C LYS A 183 6.21 16.61 -12.25
N ILE A 184 5.52 17.74 -12.41
CA ILE A 184 4.96 18.50 -11.27
C ILE A 184 3.92 17.65 -10.51
N VAL A 185 3.01 17.01 -11.24
CA VAL A 185 1.98 16.14 -10.63
C VAL A 185 2.64 15.00 -9.85
N LEU A 186 3.59 14.27 -10.45
CA LEU A 186 4.27 13.15 -9.80
C LEU A 186 5.08 13.60 -8.59
N PHE A 187 5.73 14.77 -8.65
CA PHE A 187 6.39 15.37 -7.49
C PHE A 187 5.41 15.60 -6.33
N LEU A 188 4.25 16.19 -6.61
CA LEU A 188 3.21 16.44 -5.60
C LEU A 188 2.65 15.13 -5.03
N VAL A 189 2.40 14.14 -5.88
CA VAL A 189 1.92 12.81 -5.46
C VAL A 189 2.96 12.11 -4.58
N ASN A 190 4.24 12.15 -4.96
CA ASN A 190 5.33 11.58 -4.18
C ASN A 190 5.42 12.23 -2.80
N TRP A 191 5.37 13.56 -2.76
CA TRP A 191 5.40 14.33 -1.52
C TRP A 191 4.19 14.02 -0.64
N ALA A 192 2.97 14.02 -1.20
CA ALA A 192 1.76 13.68 -0.48
C ALA A 192 1.81 12.25 0.10
N GLY A 193 2.29 11.28 -0.69
CA GLY A 193 2.45 9.89 -0.26
C GLY A 193 3.55 9.66 0.78
N GLN A 194 4.47 10.60 0.95
CA GLN A 194 5.49 10.53 1.99
C GLN A 194 5.04 11.16 3.31
N TYR A 195 4.28 12.26 3.24
CA TYR A 195 4.03 13.10 4.42
C TYR A 195 2.57 13.19 4.86
N LEU A 196 1.61 12.89 3.98
CA LEU A 196 0.19 13.10 4.27
C LEU A 196 -0.60 11.81 4.45
N PHE A 197 -0.30 10.78 3.65
CA PHE A 197 -1.07 9.55 3.72
C PHE A 197 -0.59 8.65 4.87
N PRO A 198 -1.52 8.04 5.63
CA PRO A 198 -1.15 7.14 6.69
C PRO A 198 -0.56 5.84 6.12
N PRO A 199 0.21 5.09 6.94
CA PRO A 199 0.67 3.76 6.54
C PRO A 199 -0.49 2.88 6.08
N ALA A 200 -0.22 1.98 5.12
CA ALA A 200 -1.18 1.03 4.56
C ALA A 200 -2.41 1.66 3.86
N SER A 201 -2.38 2.97 3.57
CA SER A 201 -3.42 3.66 2.81
C SER A 201 -2.83 4.61 1.77
N LEU A 202 -3.37 4.58 0.56
CA LEU A 202 -3.13 5.59 -0.47
C LEU A 202 -4.48 6.17 -0.88
N VAL A 203 -4.79 7.41 -0.49
CA VAL A 203 -6.10 8.03 -0.76
C VAL A 203 -7.27 7.13 -0.32
N ASN A 204 -7.20 6.58 0.89
CA ASN A 204 -8.18 5.65 1.46
C ASN A 204 -8.32 4.29 0.74
N ILE A 205 -7.42 3.96 -0.18
CA ILE A 205 -7.31 2.62 -0.74
C ILE A 205 -6.32 1.82 0.12
N THR A 206 -6.78 0.72 0.71
CA THR A 206 -6.02 -0.10 1.68
C THR A 206 -5.65 -1.48 1.14
N THR A 207 -5.60 -1.61 -0.19
CA THR A 207 -5.31 -2.84 -0.92
C THR A 207 -4.00 -2.75 -1.72
N ILE A 208 -3.32 -1.60 -1.71
CA ILE A 208 -2.10 -1.37 -2.49
C ILE A 208 -0.88 -1.67 -1.63
N HIS A 209 -0.06 -2.64 -2.02
CA HIS A 209 1.24 -2.89 -1.38
C HIS A 209 2.30 -1.91 -1.88
N PHE A 210 2.35 -1.72 -3.19
CA PHE A 210 3.32 -0.87 -3.87
C PHE A 210 2.69 -0.17 -5.07
N ALA A 211 3.09 1.08 -5.30
CA ALA A 211 2.77 1.81 -6.51
C ALA A 211 3.95 2.72 -6.90
N ARG A 212 4.48 2.56 -8.12
CA ARG A 212 5.64 3.28 -8.64
C ARG A 212 5.32 3.90 -9.98
N TRP A 213 5.68 5.16 -10.13
CA TRP A 213 5.62 5.88 -11.40
C TRP A 213 7.03 6.25 -11.83
N LEU A 214 7.41 5.85 -13.04
CA LEU A 214 8.71 6.14 -13.63
C LEU A 214 8.50 6.80 -14.98
N ILE A 215 9.23 7.88 -15.22
CA ILE A 215 9.37 8.44 -16.56
C ILE A 215 10.63 7.85 -17.16
N ILE A 216 10.47 7.06 -18.23
CA ILE A 216 11.56 6.33 -18.89
C ILE A 216 11.74 6.79 -20.33
N ASP A 217 12.79 6.29 -20.98
CA ASP A 217 13.15 6.60 -22.38
C ASP A 217 13.24 8.09 -22.64
N GLU A 218 14.03 8.78 -21.82
CA GLU A 218 14.31 10.21 -21.95
C GLU A 218 13.06 11.10 -21.90
N GLY A 219 12.03 10.69 -21.15
CA GLY A 219 10.81 11.48 -21.00
C GLY A 219 9.67 11.10 -21.94
N LYS A 220 9.83 10.03 -22.73
CA LYS A 220 8.85 9.63 -23.75
C LYS A 220 7.75 8.73 -23.20
N ARG A 221 8.03 7.92 -22.18
CA ARG A 221 7.08 6.91 -21.68
C ARG A 221 6.90 6.98 -20.18
N LEU A 222 5.65 6.78 -19.74
CA LEU A 222 5.28 6.61 -18.35
C LEU A 222 5.12 5.12 -18.07
N LEU A 223 5.94 4.59 -17.16
CA LEU A 223 5.81 3.26 -16.60
C LEU A 223 5.19 3.34 -15.21
N PHE A 224 4.04 2.73 -15.06
CA PHE A 224 3.38 2.52 -13.77
C PHE A 224 3.46 1.06 -13.37
N LEU A 225 3.93 0.79 -12.16
CA LEU A 225 4.03 -0.56 -11.59
C LEU A 225 3.25 -0.58 -10.29
N SER A 226 2.35 -1.54 -10.11
CA SER A 226 1.64 -1.71 -8.85
C SER A 226 1.53 -3.17 -8.43
N ASN A 227 1.55 -3.36 -7.11
CA ASN A 227 1.21 -4.62 -6.46
C ASN A 227 0.06 -4.37 -5.50
N TYR A 228 -0.95 -5.23 -5.56
CA TYR A 228 -2.22 -4.99 -4.88
C TYR A 228 -2.92 -6.29 -4.51
N ASP A 229 -3.93 -6.17 -3.66
CA ASP A 229 -4.79 -7.27 -3.22
C ASP A 229 -6.01 -7.44 -4.12
N GLY A 230 -6.42 -8.69 -4.33
CA GLY A 230 -7.64 -9.01 -5.06
C GLY A 230 -7.50 -8.85 -6.57
N SER A 231 -8.64 -8.90 -7.27
CA SER A 231 -8.66 -8.93 -8.73
C SER A 231 -8.34 -7.59 -9.37
N TRP A 232 -7.86 -7.64 -10.61
CA TRP A 232 -7.61 -6.47 -11.45
C TRP A 232 -8.84 -5.56 -11.57
N ASP A 233 -10.03 -6.15 -11.68
CA ASP A 233 -11.27 -5.39 -11.82
C ASP A 233 -11.60 -4.60 -10.55
N ASN A 234 -11.56 -5.27 -9.40
CA ASN A 234 -11.82 -4.65 -8.10
C ASN A 234 -10.79 -3.54 -7.80
N TYR A 235 -9.53 -3.79 -8.13
CA TYR A 235 -8.46 -2.82 -7.98
C TYR A 235 -8.73 -1.54 -8.77
N LEU A 236 -9.08 -1.63 -10.07
CA LEU A 236 -9.38 -0.43 -10.85
C LEU A 236 -10.68 0.26 -10.40
N ASN A 237 -11.68 -0.48 -9.93
CA ASN A 237 -12.90 0.10 -9.35
C ASN A 237 -12.57 0.97 -8.12
N ASP A 238 -11.76 0.46 -7.18
CA ASP A 238 -11.35 1.20 -5.99
C ASP A 238 -10.65 2.52 -6.33
N PHE A 239 -9.83 2.51 -7.38
CA PHE A 239 -9.12 3.68 -7.87
C PHE A 239 -10.07 4.74 -8.45
N VAL A 240 -11.02 4.32 -9.27
CA VAL A 240 -12.03 5.23 -9.82
C VAL A 240 -12.89 5.83 -8.70
N ASP A 241 -13.37 5.00 -7.78
CA ASP A 241 -14.28 5.44 -6.72
C ASP A 241 -13.63 6.41 -5.72
N ARG A 242 -12.34 6.21 -5.41
CA ARG A 242 -11.66 6.93 -4.32
C ARG A 242 -10.64 7.95 -4.78
N ALA A 243 -10.13 7.84 -6.00
CA ALA A 243 -8.96 8.60 -6.45
C ALA A 243 -9.07 9.11 -7.90
N SER A 244 -10.28 9.19 -8.49
CA SER A 244 -10.51 9.68 -9.87
C SER A 244 -9.73 10.94 -10.24
N ASP A 245 -9.77 11.99 -9.42
CA ASP A 245 -9.06 13.25 -9.73
C ASP A 245 -7.53 13.07 -9.75
N GLY A 246 -7.00 12.24 -8.85
CA GLY A 246 -5.59 11.89 -8.81
C GLY A 246 -5.16 11.11 -10.05
N LEU A 247 -5.95 10.13 -10.46
CA LEU A 247 -5.73 9.37 -11.71
C LEU A 247 -5.76 10.31 -12.92
N ASN A 248 -6.80 11.12 -13.04
CA ASN A 248 -6.94 12.05 -14.15
C ASN A 248 -5.75 13.03 -14.19
N SER A 249 -5.26 13.49 -13.03
CA SER A 249 -4.12 14.42 -12.97
C SER A 249 -2.83 13.83 -13.53
N ILE A 250 -2.65 12.50 -13.46
CA ILE A 250 -1.48 11.77 -13.96
C ILE A 250 -1.70 11.36 -15.41
N TRP A 251 -2.74 10.56 -15.69
CA TRP A 251 -2.92 9.90 -16.99
C TRP A 251 -3.49 10.82 -18.07
N ASN A 252 -4.10 11.97 -17.75
CA ASN A 252 -4.45 12.95 -18.80
C ASN A 252 -3.21 13.54 -19.53
N ASN A 253 -2.00 13.29 -19.01
CA ASN A 253 -0.75 13.66 -19.65
C ASN A 253 -0.20 12.59 -20.61
N THR A 254 -0.91 11.46 -20.79
CA THR A 254 -0.48 10.34 -21.66
C THR A 254 -1.33 10.25 -22.91
N MET A 255 -0.79 9.60 -23.95
CA MET A 255 -1.47 9.43 -25.23
C MET A 255 -2.72 8.58 -25.08
N THR A 256 -3.79 8.92 -25.79
CA THR A 256 -5.06 8.16 -25.90
C THR A 256 -5.83 7.97 -24.59
N TYR A 257 -5.48 8.68 -23.52
CA TYR A 257 -6.28 8.65 -22.29
C TYR A 257 -7.73 9.07 -22.58
N PRO A 258 -8.75 8.34 -22.08
CA PRO A 258 -10.16 8.64 -22.36
C PRO A 258 -10.54 10.07 -22.00
N GLU A 259 -11.34 10.73 -22.85
CA GLU A 259 -11.80 12.10 -22.61
C GLU A 259 -12.74 12.18 -21.39
N GLY A 260 -13.55 11.13 -21.17
CA GLY A 260 -14.36 10.96 -19.96
C GLY A 260 -13.56 10.69 -18.68
N GLY A 261 -12.22 10.55 -18.78
CA GLY A 261 -11.32 10.28 -17.67
C GLY A 261 -11.65 9.00 -16.92
N ALA A 262 -11.25 8.95 -15.65
CA ALA A 262 -11.56 7.85 -14.73
C ALA A 262 -13.07 7.69 -14.47
N GLN A 263 -13.88 8.75 -14.66
CA GLN A 263 -15.33 8.68 -14.47
C GLN A 263 -16.02 7.79 -15.51
N ASP A 264 -15.45 7.65 -16.71
CA ASP A 264 -15.86 6.63 -17.68
C ASP A 264 -15.12 5.32 -17.37
N ILE A 265 -15.63 4.57 -16.40
CA ILE A 265 -14.98 3.37 -15.88
C ILE A 265 -14.73 2.30 -16.96
N GLY A 266 -15.64 2.20 -17.94
CA GLY A 266 -15.52 1.24 -19.04
C GLY A 266 -14.34 1.60 -19.94
N ALA A 267 -14.29 2.85 -20.40
CA ALA A 267 -13.18 3.36 -21.19
C ALA A 267 -11.85 3.31 -20.42
N PHE A 268 -11.86 3.70 -19.14
CA PHE A 268 -10.69 3.69 -18.28
C PHE A 268 -10.11 2.29 -18.11
N LYS A 269 -10.94 1.28 -17.83
CA LYS A 269 -10.52 -0.12 -17.74
C LYS A 269 -9.96 -0.62 -19.05
N GLN A 270 -10.62 -0.34 -20.17
CA GLN A 270 -10.12 -0.76 -21.48
C GLN A 270 -8.78 -0.12 -21.81
N TYR A 271 -8.63 1.19 -21.54
CA TYR A 271 -7.36 1.90 -21.69
C TYR A 271 -6.24 1.28 -20.85
N PHE A 272 -6.49 0.97 -19.57
CA PHE A 272 -5.51 0.29 -18.74
C PHE A 272 -5.13 -1.08 -19.29
N ARG A 273 -6.10 -1.83 -19.83
CA ARG A 273 -5.87 -3.15 -20.43
C ARG A 273 -5.02 -3.06 -21.71
N ASP A 274 -5.28 -2.09 -22.59
CA ASP A 274 -4.57 -1.89 -23.86
C ASP A 274 -3.08 -1.56 -23.66
N TYR A 275 -2.75 -0.87 -22.57
CA TYR A 275 -1.37 -0.48 -22.23
C TYR A 275 -0.75 -1.32 -21.11
N GLN A 276 -1.43 -2.36 -20.65
CA GLN A 276 -0.89 -3.30 -19.68
C GLN A 276 0.15 -4.22 -20.33
N THR A 277 1.29 -4.36 -19.66
CA THR A 277 2.37 -5.28 -20.07
C THR A 277 2.48 -6.43 -19.06
N PRO A 278 2.60 -7.68 -19.53
CA PRO A 278 2.64 -8.85 -18.65
C PRO A 278 3.93 -8.87 -17.82
N SER A 279 3.80 -9.24 -16.54
CA SER A 279 4.95 -9.60 -15.72
C SER A 279 5.43 -10.99 -16.13
N LEU A 280 6.64 -11.10 -16.70
CA LEU A 280 7.24 -12.39 -17.06
C LEU A 280 7.55 -13.25 -15.82
N VAL A 281 7.92 -12.59 -14.72
CA VAL A 281 8.15 -13.21 -13.41
C VAL A 281 7.58 -12.27 -12.36
N TYR A 282 6.72 -12.81 -11.50
CA TYR A 282 6.21 -12.11 -10.32
C TYR A 282 6.54 -12.91 -9.07
N TYR A 283 7.06 -12.23 -8.05
CA TYR A 283 7.45 -12.81 -6.78
C TYR A 283 6.82 -12.03 -5.64
N SER A 284 6.20 -12.76 -4.72
CA SER A 284 5.79 -12.24 -3.41
C SER A 284 6.39 -13.11 -2.32
N ALA A 285 6.93 -12.48 -1.28
CA ALA A 285 7.50 -13.17 -0.12
C ALA A 285 6.42 -13.72 0.83
N TYR A 286 5.18 -13.26 0.69
CA TYR A 286 4.02 -13.60 1.51
C TYR A 286 2.73 -13.52 0.66
N PRO A 287 2.59 -14.36 -0.40
CA PRO A 287 1.57 -14.21 -1.43
C PRO A 287 0.12 -14.25 -0.92
N GLU A 288 -0.11 -14.85 0.24
CA GLU A 288 -1.43 -15.01 0.88
C GLU A 288 -1.80 -13.87 1.85
N GLN A 289 -0.96 -12.84 2.00
CA GLN A 289 -1.24 -11.73 2.91
C GLN A 289 -1.74 -10.50 2.17
N THR A 290 -2.83 -9.94 2.67
CA THR A 290 -3.30 -8.62 2.23
C THR A 290 -2.58 -7.52 3.01
N VAL A 291 -2.69 -6.29 2.53
CA VAL A 291 -2.29 -5.10 3.29
C VAL A 291 -3.04 -5.04 4.61
N GLN A 292 -4.35 -5.31 4.61
CA GLN A 292 -5.16 -5.28 5.84
C GLN A 292 -4.76 -6.37 6.84
N THR A 293 -4.51 -7.61 6.39
CA THR A 293 -4.05 -8.66 7.31
C THR A 293 -2.66 -8.35 7.84
N SER A 294 -1.77 -7.81 7.01
CA SER A 294 -0.42 -7.40 7.44
C SER A 294 -0.47 -6.29 8.50
N LEU A 295 -1.37 -5.31 8.33
CA LEU A 295 -1.59 -4.25 9.32
C LEU A 295 -2.14 -4.82 10.64
N ARG A 296 -3.11 -5.74 10.56
CA ARG A 296 -3.65 -6.42 11.73
C ARG A 296 -2.58 -7.24 12.45
N ASP A 297 -1.75 -7.99 11.72
CA ASP A 297 -0.68 -8.83 12.27
C ASP A 297 0.38 -7.97 12.98
N GLN A 298 0.72 -6.81 12.40
CA GLN A 298 1.58 -5.82 13.03
C GLN A 298 0.96 -5.28 14.33
N GLN A 299 -0.33 -4.95 14.33
CA GLN A 299 -1.05 -4.46 15.51
C GLN A 299 -1.07 -5.51 16.64
N ILE A 300 -1.41 -6.76 16.32
CA ILE A 300 -1.36 -7.89 17.26
C ILE A 300 0.04 -8.01 17.88
N SER A 301 1.07 -8.00 17.03
CA SER A 301 2.46 -8.15 17.48
C SER A 301 2.92 -7.01 18.39
N LYS A 302 2.55 -5.77 18.05
CA LYS A 302 2.85 -4.59 18.88
C LYS A 302 2.14 -4.65 20.24
N MET A 303 0.87 -5.06 20.28
CA MET A 303 0.11 -5.18 21.53
C MET A 303 0.69 -6.23 22.48
N ILE A 304 1.25 -7.32 21.94
CA ILE A 304 1.92 -8.35 22.75
C ILE A 304 3.27 -7.85 23.24
N GLY A 305 4.07 -7.25 22.35
CA GLY A 305 5.41 -6.76 22.66
C GLY A 305 5.49 -5.64 23.72
N THR A 306 4.39 -4.93 23.99
CA THR A 306 4.37 -3.85 24.98
C THR A 306 3.87 -4.25 26.37
N ASN A 307 3.17 -5.38 26.54
CA ASN A 307 2.58 -5.75 27.84
C ASN A 307 2.64 -7.25 28.22
N PHE A 308 3.25 -8.14 27.41
CA PHE A 308 3.41 -9.56 27.78
C PHE A 308 4.79 -9.86 28.38
N ASN A 309 5.03 -9.37 29.60
CA ASN A 309 6.12 -9.90 30.41
C ASN A 309 5.67 -11.22 31.05
N ARG A 310 6.35 -12.33 30.75
CA ARG A 310 6.14 -13.63 31.41
C ARG A 310 6.17 -13.52 32.94
N ALA A 311 7.04 -12.67 33.50
CA ALA A 311 7.11 -12.44 34.93
C ALA A 311 5.85 -11.75 35.48
N ALA A 312 5.21 -10.85 34.72
CA ALA A 312 3.95 -10.22 35.12
C ALA A 312 2.78 -11.23 35.09
N ILE A 313 2.78 -12.16 34.13
CA ILE A 313 1.79 -13.25 34.06
C ILE A 313 2.03 -14.27 35.18
N GLU A 314 3.29 -14.62 35.48
CA GLU A 314 3.64 -15.53 36.57
C GLU A 314 3.40 -14.93 37.97
N GLU A 315 3.59 -13.62 38.18
CA GLU A 315 3.19 -12.94 39.42
C GLU A 315 1.67 -12.88 39.58
N TRP A 316 0.94 -12.57 38.50
CA TRP A 316 -0.53 -12.52 38.53
C TRP A 316 -1.15 -13.88 38.82
N LEU A 317 -0.61 -14.96 38.24
CA LEU A 317 -1.05 -16.34 38.50
C LEU A 317 -0.71 -16.84 39.92
N LYS A 318 0.28 -16.25 40.61
CA LYS A 318 0.61 -16.57 42.01
C LYS A 318 -0.31 -15.91 43.03
N LEU A 319 -1.15 -14.96 42.59
CA LEU A 319 -2.08 -14.20 43.45
C LEU A 319 -3.53 -14.73 43.42
N LEU A 320 -3.78 -15.82 42.69
CA LEU A 320 -5.03 -16.59 42.69
C LEU A 320 -4.93 -17.80 43.63
#